data_AF-A0A0G0RXF4-F1
#
_entry.id   AF-A0A0G0RXF4-F1
#
_cell.length_a   1.000
_cell.length_b   1.000
_cell.length_c   1.000
_cell.angle_alpha   90.00
_cell.angle_beta   90.00
_cell.angle_gamma   90.00
#
_symmetry.space_group_name_H-M   'P 1'
#
loop_
_entity.id
_entity.type
_entity.pdbx_description
1 polymer ?
#
loop_
_entity_poly.entity_id
_entity_poly.type
_entity_poly.pdbx_seq_one_letter_code
_entity_poly.pdbx_strand_id
1 'polypeptide(L)' 'MCQRVMHMTDHLASLDKLLSAYGEGILIDAGTVTHKKAIEKAENEYKKFQVKTLSPVEKAYFENIKLLEKKVKKKIKDKN' A
#
# COMPACT_ATOMS: atom_id res chain seq x y z
N MET A 1 37.56 37.49 -16.05
CA MET A 1 36.75 36.31 -15.65
C MET A 1 35.37 36.79 -15.20
N CYS A 2 34.32 36.54 -15.97
CA CYS A 2 32.95 36.79 -15.54
C CYS A 2 32.39 35.51 -14.90
N GLN A 3 32.20 35.51 -13.58
CA GLN A 3 31.40 34.47 -12.93
C GLN A 3 29.95 34.63 -13.39
N ARG A 4 29.47 33.67 -14.17
CA ARG A 4 28.04 33.58 -14.49
C ARG A 4 27.37 32.99 -13.26
N VAL A 5 26.80 33.84 -12.43
CA VAL A 5 25.99 33.40 -11.29
C VAL A 5 24.76 32.72 -11.89
N MET A 6 24.68 31.39 -11.76
CA MET A 6 23.49 30.66 -12.16
C MET A 6 22.35 31.01 -11.22
N HIS A 7 21.20 31.34 -11.80
CA HIS A 7 19.98 31.52 -11.04
C HIS A 7 19.34 30.13 -10.80
N MET A 8 18.54 29.99 -9.74
CA MET A 8 17.86 28.70 -9.45
C MET A 8 17.02 28.20 -10.64
N THR A 9 16.55 29.10 -11.50
CA THR A 9 15.86 28.80 -12.76
C THR A 9 16.72 27.97 -13.73
N ASP A 10 18.03 28.23 -13.79
CA ASP A 10 18.95 27.51 -14.67
C ASP A 10 19.21 26.09 -14.15
N HIS A 11 19.22 25.94 -12.82
CA HIS A 11 19.33 24.63 -12.17
C HIS A 11 18.11 23.75 -12.48
N LEU A 12 16.89 24.29 -12.46
CA LEU A 12 15.68 23.55 -12.84
C LEU A 12 15.77 23.02 -14.28
N ALA A 13 16.20 23.86 -15.23
CA ALA A 13 16.38 23.45 -16.62
C ALA A 13 17.48 22.38 -16.79
N SER A 14 18.54 22.43 -16.00
CA SER A 14 19.59 21.41 -16.01
C SER A 14 19.11 20.06 -15.45
N LEU A 15 18.26 20.11 -14.43
CA LEU A 15 17.67 18.93 -13.81
C LEU A 15 16.66 18.24 -14.74
N ASP A 16 15.81 19.04 -15.40
CA ASP A 16 14.84 18.57 -16.39
C ASP A 16 15.52 17.85 -17.58
N LYS A 17 16.65 18.40 -18.05
CA LYS A 17 17.50 17.76 -19.07
C LYS A 17 18.14 16.46 -18.59
N LEU A 18 18.62 16.44 -17.35
CA LEU A 18 19.24 15.25 -16.77
C LEU A 18 18.23 14.11 -16.59
N LEU A 19 17.02 14.42 -16.11
CA LEU A 19 15.89 13.49 -16.02
C LEU A 19 15.50 12.97 -17.40
N SER A 20 15.38 13.86 -18.39
CA SER A 20 15.06 13.49 -19.77
C SER A 20 16.10 12.55 -20.41
N ALA A 21 17.38 12.73 -20.09
CA ALA A 21 18.48 11.92 -20.61
C ALA A 21 18.57 10.52 -19.96
N TYR A 22 18.07 10.36 -18.73
CA TYR A 22 18.08 9.09 -18.01
C TYR A 22 17.00 8.10 -18.52
N GLY A 23 16.12 8.54 -19.43
CA GLY A 23 15.12 7.68 -20.07
C GLY A 23 13.93 7.32 -19.18
N GLU A 24 13.95 7.72 -17.90
CA GLU A 24 12.74 7.81 -17.10
C GLU A 24 11.98 9.06 -17.55
N GLY A 25 11.01 8.87 -18.44
CA GLY A 25 10.13 9.94 -18.88
C GLY A 25 9.57 10.69 -17.68
N ILE A 26 9.73 12.01 -17.69
CA ILE A 26 9.08 12.88 -16.73
C ILE A 26 7.58 12.68 -16.93
N LEU A 27 6.80 12.55 -15.85
CA LEU A 27 5.33 12.58 -15.94
C LEU A 27 4.93 13.99 -16.43
N ILE A 28 4.86 14.17 -17.75
CA ILE A 28 4.45 15.42 -18.43
C ILE A 28 3.08 15.85 -17.96
N ASP A 29 2.25 14.87 -17.61
CA ASP A 29 0.96 15.05 -17.02
C ASP A 29 0.96 14.29 -15.69
N ALA A 30 1.34 14.96 -14.61
CA ALA A 30 1.10 14.46 -13.26
C ALA A 30 -0.42 14.44 -13.08
N GLY A 31 -1.06 13.39 -13.62
CA GLY A 31 -2.50 13.31 -13.77
C GLY A 31 -3.17 13.71 -12.47
N THR A 32 -4.07 14.70 -12.55
CA THR A 32 -4.73 15.23 -11.37
C THR A 32 -5.65 14.17 -10.79
N VAL A 33 -5.24 13.55 -9.69
CA VAL A 33 -6.09 12.63 -8.94
C VAL A 33 -7.05 13.47 -8.11
N THR A 34 -8.34 13.36 -8.41
CA THR A 34 -9.37 14.00 -7.60
C THR A 34 -9.41 13.37 -6.20
N HIS A 35 -9.78 14.18 -5.20
CA HIS A 35 -9.90 13.73 -3.81
C HIS A 35 -10.74 12.44 -3.66
N LYS A 36 -11.85 12.34 -4.41
CA LYS A 36 -12.70 11.15 -4.42
C LYS A 36 -11.94 9.89 -4.85
N LYS A 37 -11.19 9.99 -5.95
CA LYS A 37 -10.39 8.88 -6.48
C LYS A 37 -9.26 8.47 -5.52
N ALA A 38 -8.70 9.43 -4.78
CA ALA A 38 -7.72 9.14 -3.74
C ALA A 38 -8.34 8.35 -2.56
N ILE A 39 -9.53 8.76 -2.08
CA ILE A 39 -10.24 8.04 -1.00
C ILE A 39 -10.61 6.63 -1.45
N GLU A 40 -11.22 6.48 -2.63
CA GLU A 40 -11.61 5.16 -3.14
C GLU A 40 -10.42 4.21 -3.24
N LYS A 41 -9.26 4.71 -3.69
CA LYS A 41 -8.03 3.91 -3.73
C LYS A 41 -7.57 3.50 -2.33
N ALA A 42 -7.55 4.44 -1.39
CA ALA A 42 -7.16 4.18 0.00
C ALA A 42 -8.06 3.14 0.67
N GLU A 43 -9.38 3.25 0.51
CA GLU A 43 -10.34 2.28 1.05
C GLU A 43 -10.15 0.89 0.45
N ASN A 44 -9.93 0.81 -0.87
CA ASN A 44 -9.71 -0.47 -1.55
C ASN A 44 -8.41 -1.15 -1.08
N GLU A 45 -7.34 -0.38 -0.89
CA GLU A 45 -6.08 -0.90 -0.34
C GLU A 45 -6.23 -1.32 1.12
N TYR A 46 -6.95 -0.54 1.92
CA TYR A 46 -7.23 -0.88 3.31
C TYR A 46 -8.04 -2.18 3.44
N LYS A 47 -9.05 -2.39 2.59
CA LYS A 47 -9.80 -3.66 2.54
C LYS A 47 -8.89 -4.84 2.16
N LYS A 48 -8.01 -4.67 1.18
CA LYS A 48 -7.02 -5.70 0.78
C LYS A 48 -6.04 -6.01 1.91
N PHE A 49 -5.64 -5.00 2.68
CA PHE A 49 -4.78 -5.18 3.84
C PHE A 49 -5.50 -5.97 4.93
N GLN A 50 -6.70 -5.57 5.33
CA GLN A 50 -7.48 -6.25 6.38
C GLN A 50 -7.63 -7.76 6.13
N VAL A 51 -7.87 -8.18 4.88
CA VAL A 51 -7.97 -9.62 4.54
C VAL A 51 -6.65 -10.37 4.79
N LYS A 52 -5.51 -9.71 4.61
CA LYS A 52 -4.18 -10.31 4.82
C LYS A 52 -3.77 -10.31 6.29
N THR A 53 -4.16 -9.27 7.03
CA THR A 53 -3.79 -9.07 8.43
C THR A 53 -4.98 -9.32 9.35
N LEU A 54 -5.18 -10.60 9.69
CA LEU A 54 -6.10 -11.00 10.75
C LEU A 54 -5.73 -10.32 12.08
N SER A 55 -6.70 -9.60 12.64
CA SER A 55 -6.59 -8.94 13.94
C SER A 55 -6.35 -9.98 15.04
N PRO A 56 -5.62 -9.64 16.13
CA PRO A 56 -5.41 -10.55 17.26
C PRO A 56 -6.71 -11.15 17.81
N VAL A 57 -7.79 -10.36 17.79
CA VAL A 57 -9.12 -10.79 18.24
C VAL A 57 -9.71 -11.84 17.30
N GLU A 58 -9.61 -11.63 15.99
CA GLU A 58 -10.11 -12.58 14.98
C GLU A 58 -9.36 -13.92 15.06
N LYS A 59 -8.04 -13.89 15.31
CA LYS A 59 -7.24 -15.09 15.54
C LYS A 59 -7.74 -15.87 16.76
N ALA A 60 -7.97 -15.19 17.88
CA ALA A 60 -8.50 -15.82 19.09
C ALA A 60 -9.88 -16.45 18.85
N TYR A 61 -10.76 -15.80 18.08
CA TYR A 61 -12.03 -16.38 17.67
C TYR A 61 -11.86 -17.67 16.85
N PHE A 62 -10.97 -17.67 15.84
CA PHE A 62 -10.68 -18.89 15.06
C PHE A 62 -10.13 -20.04 15.91
N GLU A 63 -9.26 -19.74 16.86
CA GLU A 63 -8.72 -20.74 17.80
C GLU A 63 -9.81 -21.34 18.67
N ASN A 64 -10.72 -20.51 19.20
CA ASN A 64 -11.85 -20.96 20.00
C ASN A 64 -12.76 -21.91 19.22
N ILE A 65 -13.06 -21.59 17.95
CA ILE A 65 -13.85 -22.47 17.07
C ILE A 65 -13.14 -23.82 16.89
N LYS A 66 -11.84 -23.82 16.57
CA LYS A 66 -11.04 -25.06 16.43
C LYS A 66 -11.02 -25.88 17.72
N LEU A 67 -10.95 -25.23 18.88
CA LEU A 67 -11.00 -25.90 20.19
C LEU A 67 -12.36 -26.53 20.44
N LEU A 68 -13.45 -25.84 20.10
CA LEU A 68 -14.81 -26.38 20.20
C LEU A 68 -15.00 -27.58 19.29
N GLU A 69 -14.56 -27.52 18.03
CA GLU A 69 -14.60 -28.66 17.10
C GLU A 69 -13.86 -29.88 17.64
N LYS A 70 -12.66 -29.68 18.20
CA LYS A 70 -11.89 -30.77 18.83
C LYS A 70 -12.64 -31.38 20.02
N LYS A 71 -13.27 -30.55 20.86
CA LYS A 71 -14.07 -31.02 22.01
C LYS A 71 -15.28 -31.83 21.55
N VAL A 72 -15.99 -31.38 20.52
CA VAL A 72 -17.13 -32.10 19.95
C VAL A 72 -16.69 -33.43 19.34
N LYS A 73 -15.61 -33.45 18.54
CA LYS A 73 -15.06 -34.69 17.95
C LYS A 73 -14.64 -35.71 19.01
N LYS A 74 -14.00 -35.27 20.11
CA LYS A 74 -13.67 -36.14 21.25
C LYS A 74 -14.93 -36.75 21.87
N LYS A 75 -15.92 -35.91 22.19
CA LYS A 75 -17.20 -36.38 22.75
C LYS A 75 -17.94 -37.38 21.86
N ILE A 76 -17.85 -37.26 20.53
CA ILE A 76 -18.44 -38.22 19.59
C ILE A 76 -17.66 -39.54 19.61
N LYS A 77 -16.32 -39.47 19.65
CA LYS A 77 -15.45 -40.65 19.69
C LYS A 77 -15.54 -41.42 21.01
N ASP A 78 -15.78 -40.73 22.13
CA ASP A 78 -15.96 -41.34 23.44
C ASP A 78 -17.36 -41.98 23.64
N LYS A 79 -18.29 -41.73 22.70
CA LYS A 79 -19.69 -42.21 22.74
C LYS A 79 -19.95 -43.41 21.81
N ASN A 80 -18.95 -43.79 21.00
CA ASN A 80 -18.92 -44.99 20.17
C ASN A 80 -17.97 -46.02 20.79
#